data_AF-A0A4Z2DNS8-F1
#
_entry.id   AF-A0A4Z2DNS8-F1
#
_cell.length_a   1.000
_cell.length_b   1.000
_cell.length_c   1.000
_cell.angle_alpha   90.00
_cell.angle_beta   90.00
_cell.angle_gamma   90.00
#
_symmetry.space_group_name_H-M   'P 1'
#
loop_
_entity.id
_entity.type
_entity.pdbx_description
1 polymer ?
#
loop_
_entity_poly.entity_id
_entity_poly.type
_entity_poly.pdbx_seq_one_letter_code
_entity_poly.pdbx_strand_id
1 'polypeptide(L)'
;MFTENTTFEVSTSRQIQVPIMSSEEELDYGDFQSEAFEMISKSFKNTRFSFIVMLPKEKWNLHHLSQFLTGNKLLKPYIEQLENSMVSLKLPKLKLESSLDVVESLKLLGINDLFEPGIADLSGITTQHNIHVASFRQKDLIRIDEVGIEAGSVANAMFIPLSAHRNLIEFHVTHPFICFVYDRQLNLPLISARNFGVLGQPIDKRQQGGNRLKFIVIYRPTIERHPLFPRFKTEVVEKALGFWERTLSVRKPPSRKLLIERGCVEPAFYRDPKTGKKFCRSQCKPTAKCYDHPVPNEYASGCLIGYGNGNMREVYKDGPGFEPNEYVIFVGSENKHGCTSGTTLAYAGPCEMHPTTDRPIMGSINFCPQKMEVEEPGKTMLIGTAIHELAHAMGFTRSNFALMREPDGKPRTPRDPKTGRPPLNREHQYTANENTVKRIDRPWVSAAGSFTKSFMSFVTPAILEEGRKHYNCRELDGIDIENEGGAGTQGSHFEKRTVGDETMAGVTGVKTVLSRLTLAFFTDSGWWDVDYSVAEPWLYGKNLGCTFVMQSCYAYMQQMKRA
;
A
#
# COMPACT_ATOMS: atom_id res chain seq x y z
N MET A 1 -18.26 -23.58 -5.20
CA MET A 1 -16.97 -24.01 -4.62
C MET A 1 -16.99 -23.80 -3.11
N PHE A 2 -16.24 -24.60 -2.36
CA PHE A 2 -15.97 -24.37 -0.93
C PHE A 2 -14.49 -24.03 -0.74
N THR A 3 -14.18 -23.09 0.15
CA THR A 3 -12.78 -22.68 0.41
C THR A 3 -12.39 -22.99 1.85
N GLU A 4 -11.29 -23.72 2.02
CA GLU A 4 -10.70 -24.06 3.32
C GLU A 4 -9.20 -23.79 3.31
N ASN A 5 -8.62 -23.52 4.49
CA ASN A 5 -7.16 -23.42 4.59
C ASN A 5 -6.58 -24.83 4.65
N THR A 6 -5.69 -25.14 3.71
CA THR A 6 -5.01 -26.43 3.63
C THR A 6 -3.51 -26.22 3.47
N THR A 7 -2.75 -27.25 3.85
CA THR A 7 -1.29 -27.27 3.69
C THR A 7 -0.89 -27.28 2.21
N PHE A 8 0.01 -26.39 1.84
CA PHE A 8 0.73 -26.38 0.56
C PHE A 8 2.23 -26.60 0.83
N GLU A 9 2.80 -27.60 0.17
CA GLU A 9 4.19 -28.03 0.32
C GLU A 9 5.09 -27.29 -0.67
N VAL A 10 5.67 -26.16 -0.25
CA VAL A 10 6.56 -25.32 -1.08
C VAL A 10 7.87 -26.03 -1.40
N SER A 11 8.42 -26.75 -0.42
CA SER A 11 9.62 -27.59 -0.54
C SER A 11 9.57 -28.71 0.51
N THR A 12 10.54 -29.62 0.48
CA THR A 12 10.71 -30.68 1.50
C THR A 12 10.75 -30.16 2.94
N SER A 13 11.24 -28.93 3.16
CA SER A 13 11.41 -28.31 4.48
C SER A 13 10.42 -27.18 4.78
N ARG A 14 9.57 -26.81 3.81
CA ARG A 14 8.69 -25.63 3.93
C ARG A 14 7.26 -25.96 3.50
N GLN A 15 6.37 -25.89 4.48
CA GLN A 15 4.93 -25.99 4.30
C GLN A 15 4.26 -24.70 4.75
N ILE A 16 3.18 -24.32 4.08
CA ILE A 16 2.40 -23.10 4.37
C ILE A 16 0.91 -23.42 4.35
N GLN A 17 0.11 -22.64 5.06
CA GLN A 17 -1.35 -22.73 4.98
C GLN A 17 -1.87 -21.75 3.92
N VAL A 18 -2.63 -22.25 2.95
CA VAL A 18 -3.23 -21.43 1.89
C VAL A 18 -4.72 -21.73 1.76
N PRO A 19 -5.58 -20.73 1.48
CA PRO A 19 -6.95 -20.96 1.04
C PRO A 19 -6.96 -21.76 -0.26
N ILE A 20 -7.43 -23.00 -0.18
CA ILE A 20 -7.68 -23.90 -1.30
C ILE A 20 -9.17 -23.89 -1.60
N MET A 21 -9.51 -23.69 -2.87
CA MET A 21 -10.86 -23.82 -3.40
C MET A 21 -11.07 -25.27 -3.84
N SER A 22 -12.19 -25.85 -3.43
CA SER A 22 -12.57 -27.22 -3.69
C SER A 22 -13.87 -27.29 -4.50
N SER A 23 -13.88 -28.13 -5.54
CA SER A 23 -15.06 -28.46 -6.35
C SER A 23 -14.97 -29.85 -6.95
N GLU A 24 -16.12 -30.44 -7.25
CA GLU A 24 -16.24 -31.60 -8.12
C GLU A 24 -16.95 -31.15 -9.41
N GLU A 25 -16.30 -31.32 -10.55
CA GLU A 25 -16.80 -30.83 -11.84
C GLU A 25 -16.19 -31.59 -13.02
N GLU A 26 -16.85 -31.53 -14.18
CA GLU A 26 -16.32 -32.06 -15.44
C GLU A 26 -15.29 -31.09 -16.03
N LEU A 27 -14.05 -31.55 -16.21
CA LEU A 27 -12.93 -30.78 -16.74
C LEU A 27 -12.19 -31.58 -17.81
N ASP A 28 -11.58 -30.88 -18.74
CA ASP A 28 -10.63 -31.47 -19.69
C ASP A 28 -9.36 -31.83 -18.89
N TYR A 29 -9.04 -33.12 -18.77
CA TYR A 29 -7.94 -33.66 -17.98
C TYR A 29 -7.01 -34.55 -18.83
N GLY A 30 -5.72 -34.57 -18.49
CA GLY A 30 -4.75 -35.46 -19.12
C GLY A 30 -3.61 -35.81 -18.18
N ASP A 31 -3.19 -37.08 -18.25
CA ASP A 31 -2.07 -37.63 -17.49
C ASP A 31 -0.89 -37.95 -18.44
N PHE A 32 0.20 -37.20 -18.32
CA PHE A 32 1.38 -37.33 -19.18
C PHE A 32 2.49 -38.09 -18.45
N GLN A 33 2.39 -39.41 -18.48
CA GLN A 33 3.29 -40.34 -17.77
C GLN A 33 4.77 -40.18 -18.18
N SER A 34 5.05 -40.00 -19.48
CA SER A 34 6.42 -39.85 -20.01
C SER A 34 7.13 -38.57 -19.53
N GLU A 35 6.38 -37.53 -19.22
CA GLU A 35 6.91 -36.24 -18.74
C GLU A 35 6.60 -35.97 -17.26
N ALA A 36 6.02 -36.95 -16.56
CA ALA A 36 5.74 -36.93 -15.12
C ALA A 36 4.92 -35.72 -14.65
N PHE A 37 3.86 -35.35 -15.39
CA PHE A 37 2.92 -34.31 -14.94
C PHE A 37 1.47 -34.62 -15.33
N GLU A 38 0.54 -34.00 -14.61
CA GLU A 38 -0.89 -34.01 -14.89
C GLU A 38 -1.33 -32.60 -15.29
N MET A 39 -2.37 -32.51 -16.12
CA MET A 39 -2.88 -31.23 -16.61
C MET A 39 -4.40 -31.19 -16.58
N ILE A 40 -4.94 -30.05 -16.18
CA ILE A 40 -6.35 -29.70 -16.41
C ILE A 40 -6.46 -28.46 -17.29
N SER A 41 -7.56 -28.36 -18.02
CA SER A 41 -8.00 -27.15 -18.70
C SER A 41 -9.43 -26.82 -18.29
N LYS A 42 -9.61 -25.62 -17.74
CA LYS A 42 -10.91 -25.10 -17.33
C LYS A 42 -11.29 -23.88 -18.17
N SER A 43 -12.40 -23.94 -18.87
CA SER A 43 -12.88 -22.82 -19.69
C SER A 43 -13.39 -21.64 -18.83
N PHE A 44 -13.15 -20.41 -19.30
CA PHE A 44 -13.79 -19.22 -18.75
C PHE A 44 -15.22 -19.05 -19.31
N LYS A 45 -15.97 -18.05 -18.82
CA LYS A 45 -17.35 -17.75 -19.27
C LYS A 45 -17.41 -17.60 -20.78
N ASN A 46 -16.40 -16.90 -21.28
CA ASN A 46 -16.05 -16.87 -22.68
C ASN A 46 -15.21 -18.12 -22.97
N THR A 47 -15.82 -19.09 -23.65
CA THR A 47 -15.20 -20.37 -24.02
C THR A 47 -13.99 -20.22 -24.95
N ARG A 48 -13.73 -19.02 -25.48
CA ARG A 48 -12.47 -18.69 -26.17
C ARG A 48 -11.25 -18.86 -25.27
N PHE A 49 -11.36 -18.55 -23.97
CA PHE A 49 -10.23 -18.59 -23.06
C PHE A 49 -10.34 -19.78 -22.12
N SER A 50 -9.19 -20.35 -21.75
CA SER A 50 -9.11 -21.40 -20.74
C SER A 50 -7.97 -21.17 -19.76
N PHE A 51 -8.23 -21.52 -18.51
CA PHE A 51 -7.23 -21.58 -17.46
C PHE A 51 -6.66 -22.99 -17.41
N ILE A 52 -5.36 -23.11 -17.67
CA ILE A 52 -4.65 -24.39 -17.71
C ILE A 52 -3.78 -24.48 -16.47
N VAL A 53 -3.79 -25.64 -15.81
CA VAL A 53 -2.92 -25.95 -14.67
C VAL A 53 -2.15 -27.22 -14.96
N MET A 54 -0.83 -27.15 -14.85
CA MET A 54 0.10 -28.28 -14.97
C MET A 54 0.73 -28.56 -13.62
N LEU A 55 0.48 -29.75 -13.09
CA LEU A 55 0.93 -30.21 -11.78
C LEU A 55 1.97 -31.32 -11.96
N PRO A 56 3.24 -31.15 -11.52
CA PRO A 56 4.22 -32.23 -11.60
C PRO A 56 3.83 -33.37 -10.64
N LYS A 57 4.06 -34.62 -11.05
CA LYS A 57 3.85 -35.80 -10.19
C LYS A 57 4.91 -35.91 -9.10
N GLU A 58 6.15 -35.65 -9.46
CA GLU A 58 7.22 -35.49 -8.47
C GLU A 58 7.11 -34.09 -7.86
N LYS A 59 6.78 -34.05 -6.56
CA LYS A 59 6.65 -32.79 -5.82
C LYS A 59 7.91 -31.94 -6.00
N TRP A 60 7.72 -30.64 -6.22
CA TRP A 60 8.78 -29.61 -6.37
C TRP A 60 9.63 -29.67 -7.66
N ASN A 61 9.54 -30.72 -8.47
CA ASN A 61 10.31 -30.82 -9.71
C ASN A 61 9.57 -30.16 -10.89
N LEU A 62 9.94 -28.92 -11.19
CA LEU A 62 9.39 -28.15 -12.33
C LEU A 62 10.33 -28.10 -13.53
N HIS A 63 11.42 -28.88 -13.54
CA HIS A 63 12.46 -28.77 -14.57
C HIS A 63 11.90 -29.04 -15.97
N HIS A 64 11.19 -30.17 -16.14
CA HIS A 64 10.57 -30.52 -17.43
C HIS A 64 9.45 -29.55 -17.82
N LEU A 65 8.65 -29.11 -16.85
CA LEU A 65 7.56 -28.16 -17.06
C LEU A 65 8.06 -26.75 -17.45
N SER A 66 9.30 -26.39 -17.08
CA SER A 66 9.86 -25.08 -17.42
C SER A 66 10.03 -24.85 -18.93
N GLN A 67 10.13 -25.91 -19.74
CA GLN A 67 10.26 -25.84 -21.20
C GLN A 67 9.01 -25.27 -21.88
N PHE A 68 7.84 -25.36 -21.23
CA PHE A 68 6.60 -24.74 -21.70
C PHE A 68 6.61 -23.21 -21.48
N LEU A 69 7.31 -22.73 -20.46
CA LEU A 69 7.45 -21.29 -20.19
C LEU A 69 8.44 -20.62 -21.14
N THR A 70 9.46 -21.34 -21.60
CA THR A 70 10.45 -20.82 -22.55
C THR A 70 9.99 -20.94 -24.01
N GLY A 71 8.85 -21.58 -24.26
CA GLY A 71 8.35 -21.85 -25.61
C GLY A 71 9.08 -22.97 -26.35
N ASN A 72 10.04 -23.67 -25.71
CA ASN A 72 10.71 -24.83 -26.30
C ASN A 72 9.76 -26.02 -26.51
N LYS A 73 8.70 -26.10 -25.70
CA LYS A 73 7.56 -26.99 -25.91
C LYS A 73 6.28 -26.16 -26.08
N LEU A 74 5.50 -26.49 -27.10
CA LEU A 74 4.21 -25.85 -27.36
C LEU A 74 3.10 -26.51 -26.53
N LEU A 75 2.14 -25.71 -26.07
CA LEU A 75 1.00 -26.21 -25.27
C LEU A 75 -0.04 -26.95 -26.11
N LYS A 76 -0.25 -26.52 -27.37
CA LYS A 76 -1.33 -27.00 -28.24
C LYS A 76 -1.43 -28.54 -28.33
N PRO A 77 -0.35 -29.29 -28.61
CA PRO A 77 -0.45 -30.75 -28.76
C PRO A 77 -0.90 -31.46 -27.48
N TYR A 78 -0.62 -30.88 -26.30
CA TYR A 78 -1.02 -31.45 -25.01
C TYR A 78 -2.48 -31.12 -24.70
N ILE A 79 -2.95 -29.92 -25.06
CA ILE A 79 -4.36 -29.52 -24.88
C ILE A 79 -5.29 -30.38 -25.75
N GLU A 80 -4.86 -30.72 -26.97
CA GLU A 80 -5.63 -31.57 -27.90
C GLU A 80 -5.76 -33.03 -27.44
N GLN A 81 -4.94 -33.45 -26.47
CA GLN A 81 -4.98 -34.80 -25.87
C GLN A 81 -5.82 -34.86 -24.58
N LEU A 82 -6.35 -33.73 -24.09
CA LEU A 82 -7.16 -33.73 -22.88
C LEU A 82 -8.53 -34.38 -23.15
N GLU A 83 -8.99 -35.19 -22.20
CA GLU A 83 -10.29 -35.86 -22.24
C GLU A 83 -11.19 -35.32 -21.13
N ASN A 84 -12.48 -35.18 -21.44
CA ASN A 84 -13.44 -34.71 -20.45
C ASN A 84 -13.64 -35.77 -19.37
N SER A 85 -13.35 -35.41 -18.12
CA SER A 85 -13.38 -36.31 -16.97
C SER A 85 -14.02 -35.63 -15.76
N MET A 86 -14.63 -36.41 -14.87
CA MET A 86 -15.10 -35.91 -13.57
C MET A 86 -13.90 -35.75 -12.62
N VAL A 87 -13.61 -34.52 -12.21
CA VAL A 87 -12.42 -34.17 -11.42
C VAL A 87 -12.81 -33.59 -10.06
N SER A 88 -12.20 -34.10 -9.00
CA SER A 88 -12.14 -33.44 -7.69
C SER A 88 -10.98 -32.45 -7.70
N LEU A 89 -11.30 -31.18 -7.89
CA LEU A 89 -10.33 -30.11 -8.03
C LEU A 89 -10.10 -29.46 -6.67
N LYS A 90 -8.83 -29.45 -6.23
CA LYS A 90 -8.35 -28.57 -5.15
C LYS A 90 -7.34 -27.60 -5.72
N LEU A 91 -7.70 -26.33 -5.82
CA LEU A 91 -6.88 -25.28 -6.41
C LEU A 91 -6.66 -24.13 -5.43
N PRO A 92 -5.41 -23.78 -5.09
CA PRO A 92 -5.11 -22.62 -4.27
C PRO A 92 -5.66 -21.34 -4.90
N LYS A 93 -6.20 -20.43 -4.09
CA LYS A 93 -6.45 -19.06 -4.55
C LYS A 93 -5.12 -18.44 -4.98
N LEU A 94 -5.10 -17.77 -6.13
CA LEU A 94 -3.89 -17.16 -6.66
C LEU A 94 -4.03 -15.66 -6.79
N LYS A 95 -2.97 -14.96 -6.39
CA LYS A 95 -2.71 -13.59 -6.79
C LYS A 95 -1.26 -13.53 -7.26
N LEU A 96 -1.07 -13.49 -8.57
CA LEU A 96 0.24 -13.42 -9.20
C LEU A 96 0.39 -12.03 -9.79
N GLU A 97 1.41 -11.32 -9.34
CA GLU A 97 1.78 -10.00 -9.83
C GLU A 97 3.18 -10.08 -10.41
N SER A 98 3.33 -9.73 -11.68
CA SER A 98 4.62 -9.56 -12.33
C SER A 98 4.74 -8.14 -12.84
N SER A 99 5.96 -7.60 -12.76
CA SER A 99 6.35 -6.36 -13.41
C SER A 99 7.75 -6.60 -13.95
N LEU A 100 7.86 -6.79 -15.25
CA LEU A 100 9.11 -7.08 -15.93
C LEU A 100 9.46 -5.90 -16.82
N ASP A 101 10.67 -5.37 -16.67
CA ASP A 101 11.25 -4.52 -17.70
C ASP A 101 11.83 -5.45 -18.76
N VAL A 102 11.23 -5.45 -19.94
CA VAL A 102 11.60 -6.36 -21.02
C VAL A 102 12.63 -5.74 -21.96
N VAL A 103 13.16 -4.55 -21.67
CA VAL A 103 14.19 -3.90 -22.52
C VAL A 103 15.36 -4.84 -22.81
N GLU A 104 15.98 -5.43 -21.78
CA GLU A 104 17.10 -6.35 -21.96
C GLU A 104 16.69 -7.59 -22.77
N SER A 105 15.48 -8.13 -22.53
CA SER A 105 14.94 -9.24 -23.30
C SER A 105 14.70 -8.88 -24.77
N LEU A 106 14.20 -7.68 -25.05
CA LEU A 106 13.93 -7.20 -26.41
C LEU A 106 15.23 -6.86 -27.16
N LYS A 107 16.24 -6.33 -26.46
CA LYS A 107 17.61 -6.16 -26.99
C LYS A 107 18.23 -7.49 -27.38
N LEU A 108 18.11 -8.51 -26.53
CA LEU A 108 18.53 -9.88 -26.84
C LEU A 108 17.77 -10.48 -28.04
N LEU A 109 16.53 -10.06 -28.28
CA LEU A 109 15.73 -10.43 -29.45
C LEU A 109 16.03 -9.58 -30.70
N GLY A 110 16.99 -8.66 -30.63
CA GLY A 110 17.45 -7.84 -31.76
C GLY A 110 16.84 -6.44 -31.85
N ILE A 111 15.96 -6.06 -30.92
CA ILE A 111 15.37 -4.72 -30.86
C ILE A 111 16.29 -3.82 -30.02
N ASN A 112 17.35 -3.31 -30.66
CA ASN A 112 18.36 -2.50 -29.98
C ASN A 112 18.12 -1.00 -30.18
N ASP A 113 17.97 -0.57 -31.44
CA ASP A 113 17.89 0.83 -31.84
C ASP A 113 16.82 1.62 -31.08
N LEU A 114 15.65 1.00 -30.84
CA LEU A 114 14.52 1.59 -30.14
C LEU A 114 14.87 2.11 -28.74
N PHE A 115 15.81 1.46 -28.06
CA PHE A 115 16.19 1.75 -26.68
C PHE A 115 17.49 2.54 -26.58
N GLU A 116 18.20 2.77 -27.70
CA GLU A 116 19.49 3.45 -27.66
C GLU A 116 19.41 4.96 -27.93
N PRO A 117 19.93 5.80 -27.01
CA PRO A 117 19.98 7.24 -27.19
C PRO A 117 20.76 7.62 -28.45
N GLY A 118 20.16 8.46 -29.29
CA GLY A 118 20.77 8.94 -30.53
C GLY A 118 20.71 7.98 -31.71
N ILE A 119 20.23 6.74 -31.51
CA ILE A 119 20.01 5.75 -32.58
C ILE A 119 18.52 5.62 -32.90
N ALA A 120 17.66 5.61 -31.86
CA ALA A 120 16.22 5.45 -32.02
C ALA A 120 15.60 6.49 -32.99
N ASP A 121 14.94 6.00 -34.04
CA ASP A 121 14.12 6.83 -34.93
C ASP A 121 12.64 6.71 -34.57
N LEU A 122 12.15 7.71 -33.84
CA LEU A 122 10.74 7.84 -33.44
C LEU A 122 10.03 9.00 -34.19
N SER A 123 10.55 9.38 -35.36
CA SER A 123 10.03 10.51 -36.16
C SER A 123 8.57 10.35 -36.59
N GLY A 124 8.08 9.12 -36.72
CA GLY A 124 6.67 8.83 -36.97
C GLY A 124 5.73 9.09 -35.79
N ILE A 125 6.26 9.27 -34.57
CA ILE A 125 5.49 9.53 -33.33
C ILE A 125 5.61 10.99 -32.92
N THR A 126 6.79 11.60 -33.09
CA THR A 126 7.08 12.96 -32.65
C THR A 126 8.09 13.63 -33.56
N THR A 127 7.97 14.95 -33.68
CA THR A 127 8.93 15.79 -34.43
C THR A 127 10.18 16.12 -33.60
N GLN A 128 10.21 15.75 -32.32
CA GLN A 128 11.37 15.96 -31.46
C GLN A 128 12.47 14.94 -31.76
N HIS A 129 13.69 15.44 -31.93
CA HIS A 129 14.86 14.62 -32.20
C HIS A 129 15.49 14.07 -30.91
N ASN A 130 16.25 12.98 -31.03
CA ASN A 130 17.02 12.36 -29.96
C ASN A 130 16.17 11.80 -28.80
N ILE A 131 15.00 11.24 -29.13
CA ILE A 131 14.13 10.52 -28.20
C ILE A 131 14.26 9.02 -28.44
N HIS A 132 14.38 8.26 -27.36
CA HIS A 132 14.41 6.80 -27.37
C HIS A 132 13.45 6.26 -26.31
N VAL A 133 13.09 4.99 -26.40
CA VAL A 133 12.31 4.33 -25.36
C VAL A 133 13.26 4.00 -24.21
N ALA A 134 13.08 4.66 -23.06
CA ALA A 134 13.94 4.43 -21.90
C ALA A 134 13.61 3.14 -21.13
N SER A 135 12.35 2.69 -21.19
CA SER A 135 11.91 1.45 -20.52
C SER A 135 10.67 0.88 -21.19
N PHE A 136 10.54 -0.44 -21.22
CA PHE A 136 9.32 -1.11 -21.66
C PHE A 136 8.87 -2.07 -20.55
N ARG A 137 7.85 -1.66 -19.80
CA ARG A 137 7.39 -2.40 -18.62
C ARG A 137 6.11 -3.17 -18.91
N GLN A 138 6.18 -4.49 -18.85
CA GLN A 138 5.01 -5.36 -18.82
C GLN A 138 4.61 -5.60 -17.37
N LYS A 139 3.38 -5.24 -17.02
CA LYS A 139 2.83 -5.43 -15.67
C LYS A 139 1.54 -6.24 -15.76
N ASP A 140 1.59 -7.47 -15.27
CA ASP A 140 0.46 -8.38 -15.28
C ASP A 140 -0.01 -8.67 -13.86
N LEU A 141 -1.33 -8.67 -13.67
CA LEU A 141 -1.98 -9.13 -12.44
C LEU A 141 -2.93 -10.27 -12.82
N ILE A 142 -2.63 -11.47 -12.35
CA ILE A 142 -3.54 -12.60 -12.41
C ILE A 142 -4.14 -12.78 -11.02
N ARG A 143 -5.47 -12.69 -10.93
CA ARG A 143 -6.21 -13.05 -9.73
C ARG A 143 -7.13 -14.22 -10.04
N ILE A 144 -7.00 -15.27 -9.25
CA ILE A 144 -7.81 -16.48 -9.36
C ILE A 144 -8.52 -16.68 -8.03
N ASP A 145 -9.83 -16.50 -8.06
CA ASP A 145 -10.75 -16.71 -6.96
C ASP A 145 -12.01 -17.43 -7.45
N GLU A 146 -12.94 -17.70 -6.53
CA GLU A 146 -14.16 -18.43 -6.82
C GLU A 146 -14.98 -17.73 -7.90
N VAL A 147 -15.03 -16.39 -7.89
CA VAL A 147 -15.85 -15.60 -8.83
C VAL A 147 -15.28 -15.66 -10.25
N GLY A 148 -13.95 -15.54 -10.39
CA GLY A 148 -13.26 -15.60 -11.68
C GLY A 148 -13.30 -16.99 -12.33
N ILE A 149 -13.32 -18.06 -11.52
CA ILE A 149 -13.39 -19.45 -11.99
C ILE A 149 -14.83 -19.93 -12.20
N GLU A 150 -15.77 -19.62 -11.29
CA GLU A 150 -17.17 -20.04 -11.39
C GLU A 150 -17.89 -19.37 -12.56
N ALA A 151 -17.50 -18.14 -12.94
CA ALA A 151 -18.08 -17.48 -14.12
C ALA A 151 -17.92 -18.30 -15.42
N GLY A 152 -16.92 -19.20 -15.50
CA GLY A 152 -16.69 -20.09 -16.65
C GLY A 152 -17.24 -21.50 -16.57
N SER A 153 -17.72 -21.91 -15.40
CA SER A 153 -18.48 -23.15 -15.25
C SER A 153 -19.94 -22.84 -15.58
N VAL A 154 -20.37 -23.17 -16.80
CA VAL A 154 -21.80 -23.17 -17.10
C VAL A 154 -22.41 -24.31 -16.30
N ALA A 155 -23.17 -23.97 -15.27
CA ALA A 155 -24.01 -24.93 -14.56
C ALA A 155 -25.11 -25.42 -15.51
N ASN A 156 -24.77 -26.33 -16.42
CA ASN A 156 -25.76 -27.17 -17.05
C ASN A 156 -26.42 -27.98 -15.93
N ALA A 157 -27.75 -27.99 -15.90
CA ALA A 157 -28.50 -28.80 -14.94
C ALA A 157 -28.03 -30.25 -15.04
N MET A 158 -27.23 -30.68 -14.06
CA MET A 158 -26.60 -31.99 -14.06
C MET A 158 -27.65 -32.99 -13.56
N PHE A 159 -28.17 -33.83 -14.45
CA PHE A 159 -28.87 -35.03 -14.03
C PHE A 159 -27.82 -35.97 -13.42
N ILE A 160 -27.85 -36.15 -12.10
CA ILE A 160 -26.94 -37.09 -11.40
C ILE A 160 -27.68 -38.42 -11.22
N PRO A 161 -27.39 -39.46 -12.02
CA PRO A 161 -27.87 -40.81 -11.72
C PRO A 161 -27.16 -41.32 -10.46
N LEU A 162 -27.94 -41.62 -9.41
CA LEU A 162 -27.46 -42.03 -8.08
C LEU A 162 -26.76 -43.41 -8.04
N SER A 163 -26.66 -44.10 -9.16
CA SER A 163 -26.24 -45.50 -9.27
C SER A 163 -25.03 -45.74 -10.19
N ALA A 164 -24.46 -44.70 -10.81
CA ALA A 164 -23.25 -44.85 -11.62
C ALA A 164 -21.98 -44.70 -10.76
N HIS A 165 -21.13 -45.72 -10.74
CA HIS A 165 -19.79 -45.63 -10.17
C HIS A 165 -18.95 -44.70 -11.06
N ARG A 166 -18.80 -43.44 -10.66
CA ARG A 166 -17.95 -42.48 -11.40
C ARG A 166 -16.52 -42.63 -10.92
N ASN A 167 -15.60 -42.87 -11.85
CA ASN A 167 -14.17 -42.74 -11.58
C ASN A 167 -13.88 -41.24 -11.39
N LEU A 168 -13.78 -40.81 -10.13
CA LEU A 168 -13.45 -39.44 -9.76
C LEU A 168 -11.93 -39.29 -9.75
N ILE A 169 -11.41 -38.39 -10.59
CA ILE A 169 -9.98 -38.11 -10.67
C ILE A 169 -9.63 -37.05 -9.62
N GLU A 170 -8.66 -37.32 -8.76
CA GLU A 170 -8.19 -36.37 -7.75
C GLU A 170 -7.10 -35.45 -8.32
N PHE A 171 -7.43 -34.20 -8.63
CA PHE A 171 -6.46 -33.19 -9.07
C PHE A 171 -6.24 -32.15 -7.97
N HIS A 172 -5.31 -32.47 -7.05
CA HIS A 172 -5.06 -31.67 -5.85
C HIS A 172 -3.75 -30.87 -5.94
N VAL A 173 -3.89 -29.57 -6.23
CA VAL A 173 -2.77 -28.64 -6.40
C VAL A 173 -2.25 -28.20 -5.03
N THR A 174 -1.45 -29.05 -4.39
CA THR A 174 -0.93 -28.87 -3.02
C THR A 174 0.59 -28.61 -2.98
N HIS A 175 1.23 -28.45 -4.13
CA HIS A 175 2.66 -28.19 -4.29
C HIS A 175 2.92 -27.39 -5.57
N PRO A 176 4.16 -26.90 -5.82
CA PRO A 176 4.45 -25.99 -6.92
C PRO A 176 3.99 -26.49 -8.29
N PHE A 177 3.42 -25.59 -9.07
CA PHE A 177 2.78 -25.89 -10.36
C PHE A 177 2.99 -24.75 -11.36
N ILE A 178 2.66 -25.00 -12.62
CA ILE A 178 2.64 -24.00 -13.69
C ILE A 178 1.20 -23.78 -14.14
N CYS A 179 0.84 -22.54 -14.46
CA CYS A 179 -0.47 -22.24 -15.01
C CYS A 179 -0.42 -21.25 -16.17
N PHE A 180 -1.44 -21.31 -17.02
CA PHE A 180 -1.58 -20.47 -18.20
C PHE A 180 -2.99 -19.92 -18.34
N VAL A 181 -3.11 -18.72 -18.90
CA VAL A 181 -4.34 -18.27 -19.57
C VAL A 181 -4.12 -18.48 -21.06
N TYR A 182 -4.92 -19.35 -21.66
CA TYR A 182 -4.76 -19.81 -23.04
C TYR A 182 -5.92 -19.33 -23.90
N ASP A 183 -5.60 -18.76 -25.07
CA ASP A 183 -6.59 -18.45 -26.10
C ASP A 183 -6.73 -19.65 -27.04
N ARG A 184 -7.88 -20.34 -26.99
CA ARG A 184 -8.16 -21.51 -27.83
C ARG A 184 -8.32 -21.18 -29.31
N GLN A 185 -8.66 -19.93 -29.65
CA GLN A 185 -8.82 -19.52 -31.04
C GLN A 185 -7.46 -19.21 -31.68
N LEU A 186 -6.60 -18.50 -30.94
CA LEU A 186 -5.24 -18.16 -31.40
C LEU A 186 -4.21 -19.27 -31.16
N ASN A 187 -4.58 -20.28 -30.37
CA ASN A 187 -3.70 -21.36 -29.92
C ASN A 187 -2.43 -20.85 -29.21
N LEU A 188 -2.57 -19.83 -28.37
CA LEU A 188 -1.45 -19.15 -27.74
C LEU A 188 -1.68 -18.97 -26.23
N PRO A 189 -0.67 -19.22 -25.38
CA PRO A 189 -0.69 -18.73 -24.01
C PRO A 189 -0.60 -17.20 -24.02
N LEU A 190 -1.65 -16.55 -23.51
CA LEU A 190 -1.66 -15.10 -23.28
C LEU A 190 -0.87 -14.74 -22.02
N ILE A 191 -0.95 -15.61 -21.02
CA ILE A 191 -0.24 -15.44 -19.76
C ILE A 191 0.32 -16.79 -19.33
N SER A 192 1.53 -16.78 -18.80
CA SER A 192 2.19 -17.95 -18.22
C SER A 192 2.76 -17.61 -16.84
N ALA A 193 2.65 -18.53 -15.89
CA ALA A 193 3.17 -18.30 -14.55
C ALA A 193 3.62 -19.59 -13.87
N ARG A 194 4.69 -19.48 -13.07
CA ARG A 194 5.17 -20.52 -12.16
C ARG A 194 4.78 -20.16 -10.74
N ASN A 195 4.12 -21.06 -10.02
CA ASN A 195 3.64 -20.82 -8.65
C ASN A 195 4.29 -21.77 -7.64
N PHE A 196 4.91 -21.22 -6.59
CA PHE A 196 5.52 -21.99 -5.48
C PHE A 196 4.67 -21.93 -4.18
N GLY A 197 3.36 -21.74 -4.29
CA GLY A 197 2.46 -21.56 -3.13
C GLY A 197 2.50 -20.18 -2.50
N VAL A 198 3.20 -19.21 -3.10
CA VAL A 198 3.30 -17.87 -2.53
C VAL A 198 1.98 -17.12 -2.71
N LEU A 199 1.10 -17.25 -1.73
CA LEU A 199 0.27 -16.14 -1.29
C LEU A 199 1.16 -15.22 -0.46
N GLY A 200 1.06 -13.90 -0.65
CA GLY A 200 1.67 -12.94 0.28
C GLY A 200 1.40 -13.40 1.72
N GLN A 201 2.46 -13.59 2.50
CA GLN A 201 2.37 -14.42 3.71
C GLN A 201 1.26 -13.94 4.66
N PRO A 202 0.40 -14.84 5.17
CA PRO A 202 -0.50 -14.52 6.27
C PRO A 202 0.30 -14.42 7.57
N ILE A 203 0.30 -13.23 8.18
CA ILE A 203 0.70 -13.06 9.58
C ILE A 203 -0.22 -13.90 10.47
N ASP A 204 0.36 -14.56 11.48
CA ASP A 204 -0.33 -15.36 12.48
C ASP A 204 -1.46 -14.57 13.17
N LYS A 205 -2.70 -14.88 12.77
CA LYS A 205 -3.92 -14.16 13.18
C LYS A 205 -4.37 -14.47 14.62
N ARG A 206 -3.62 -15.25 15.41
CA ARG A 206 -4.05 -15.67 16.75
C ARG A 206 -3.60 -14.78 17.91
N GLN A 207 -2.89 -13.67 17.66
CA GLN A 207 -2.56 -12.68 18.69
C GLN A 207 -3.17 -11.27 18.50
N GLN A 208 -3.89 -10.97 17.41
CA GLN A 208 -4.37 -9.61 17.11
C GLN A 208 -5.84 -9.60 16.65
N GLY A 209 -6.77 -9.85 17.58
CA GLY A 209 -8.20 -9.93 17.27
C GLY A 209 -9.03 -8.65 17.44
N GLY A 210 -8.49 -7.55 17.96
CA GLY A 210 -9.32 -6.38 18.34
C GLY A 210 -8.89 -5.01 17.81
N ASN A 211 -7.63 -4.84 17.38
CA ASN A 211 -7.03 -3.50 17.29
C ASN A 211 -6.82 -2.99 15.87
N ARG A 212 -7.33 -3.70 14.86
CA ARG A 212 -7.17 -3.33 13.46
C ARG A 212 -7.78 -1.96 13.19
N LEU A 213 -7.08 -1.12 12.42
CA LEU A 213 -7.57 0.20 12.04
C LEU A 213 -8.92 0.08 11.33
N LYS A 214 -9.86 0.93 11.74
CA LYS A 214 -11.16 1.10 11.07
C LYS A 214 -11.41 2.59 10.83
N PHE A 215 -11.88 2.95 9.64
CA PHE A 215 -12.25 4.34 9.37
C PHE A 215 -13.73 4.60 9.67
N ILE A 216 -13.98 5.69 10.38
CA ILE A 216 -15.28 6.36 10.38
C ILE A 216 -15.19 7.45 9.32
N VAL A 217 -15.89 7.26 8.20
CA VAL A 217 -15.80 8.15 7.05
C VAL A 217 -16.95 9.14 7.07
N ILE A 218 -16.62 10.43 7.11
CA ILE A 218 -17.59 11.51 7.03
C ILE A 218 -17.42 12.19 5.67
N TYR A 219 -18.29 11.84 4.72
CA TYR A 219 -18.35 12.50 3.42
C TYR A 219 -18.97 13.89 3.57
N ARG A 220 -18.29 14.92 3.07
CA ARG A 220 -18.77 16.30 3.15
C ARG A 220 -19.76 16.58 2.01
N PRO A 221 -20.73 17.50 2.18
CA PRO A 221 -21.65 17.89 1.11
C PRO A 221 -20.93 18.34 -0.18
N THR A 222 -19.71 18.86 -0.05
CA THR A 222 -18.88 19.31 -1.16
C THR A 222 -18.49 18.18 -2.11
N ILE A 223 -18.22 16.97 -1.58
CA ILE A 223 -17.93 15.81 -2.43
C ILE A 223 -19.22 15.07 -2.80
N GLU A 224 -20.21 15.00 -1.91
CA GLU A 224 -21.47 14.29 -2.17
C GLU A 224 -22.25 14.88 -3.36
N ARG A 225 -22.14 16.20 -3.57
CA ARG A 225 -22.76 16.90 -4.71
C ARG A 225 -21.99 16.73 -6.02
N HIS A 226 -20.79 16.16 -5.99
CA HIS A 226 -19.99 15.98 -7.20
C HIS A 226 -20.60 14.88 -8.08
N PRO A 227 -20.77 15.08 -9.40
CA PRO A 227 -21.42 14.09 -10.28
C PRO A 227 -20.77 12.70 -10.25
N LEU A 228 -19.44 12.64 -10.09
CA LEU A 228 -18.70 11.38 -10.03
C LEU A 228 -18.77 10.68 -8.66
N PHE A 229 -19.36 11.28 -7.62
CA PHE A 229 -19.26 10.80 -6.25
C PHE A 229 -19.65 9.32 -6.05
N PRO A 230 -20.76 8.80 -6.60
CA PRO A 230 -21.16 7.41 -6.35
C PRO A 230 -20.09 6.39 -6.77
N ARG A 231 -19.45 6.63 -7.93
CA ARG A 231 -18.33 5.80 -8.42
C ARG A 231 -17.03 6.12 -7.72
N PHE A 232 -16.74 7.40 -7.51
CA PHE A 232 -15.50 7.85 -6.87
C PHE A 232 -15.35 7.32 -5.44
N LYS A 233 -16.46 7.30 -4.69
CA LYS A 233 -16.55 6.72 -3.35
C LYS A 233 -16.03 5.28 -3.32
N THR A 234 -16.59 4.41 -4.16
CA THR A 234 -16.32 2.96 -4.14
C THR A 234 -15.04 2.59 -4.90
N GLU A 235 -14.76 3.28 -6.01
CA GLU A 235 -13.63 2.95 -6.89
C GLU A 235 -12.31 3.58 -6.46
N VAL A 236 -12.33 4.67 -5.68
CA VAL A 236 -11.12 5.41 -5.26
C VAL A 236 -11.01 5.47 -3.73
N VAL A 237 -11.98 6.13 -3.07
CA VAL A 237 -11.88 6.45 -1.62
C VAL A 237 -11.86 5.17 -0.78
N GLU A 238 -12.85 4.29 -0.95
CA GLU A 238 -12.95 3.05 -0.18
C GLU A 238 -11.81 2.08 -0.47
N LYS A 239 -11.22 2.10 -1.68
CA LYS A 239 -10.03 1.30 -1.99
C LYS A 239 -8.81 1.78 -1.20
N ALA A 240 -8.60 3.09 -1.11
CA ALA A 240 -7.48 3.68 -0.37
C ALA A 240 -7.65 3.53 1.16
N LEU A 241 -8.86 3.71 1.68
CA LEU A 241 -9.17 3.45 3.09
C LEU A 241 -8.97 1.97 3.42
N GLY A 242 -9.58 1.08 2.63
CA GLY A 242 -9.44 -0.35 2.80
C GLY A 242 -7.99 -0.82 2.70
N PHE A 243 -7.16 -0.15 1.90
CA PHE A 243 -5.71 -0.41 1.90
C PHE A 243 -5.11 -0.22 3.30
N TRP A 244 -5.33 0.94 3.93
CA TRP A 244 -4.78 1.25 5.25
C TRP A 244 -5.39 0.42 6.38
N GLU A 245 -6.68 0.08 6.31
CA GLU A 245 -7.33 -0.83 7.28
C GLU A 245 -6.73 -2.23 7.27
N ARG A 246 -6.24 -2.71 6.11
CA ARG A 246 -5.50 -3.98 6.05
C ARG A 246 -4.04 -3.85 6.47
N THR A 247 -3.49 -2.64 6.48
CA THR A 247 -2.07 -2.39 6.71
C THR A 247 -1.76 -2.11 8.18
N LEU A 248 -2.64 -1.41 8.89
CA LEU A 248 -2.36 -0.88 10.23
C LEU A 248 -3.29 -1.44 11.30
N SER A 249 -2.72 -1.66 12.48
CA SER A 249 -3.44 -1.91 13.73
C SER A 249 -2.92 -0.96 14.82
N VAL A 250 -3.77 -0.56 15.76
CA VAL A 250 -3.36 0.31 16.87
C VAL A 250 -2.55 -0.51 17.87
N ARG A 251 -1.29 -0.13 18.11
CA ARG A 251 -0.34 -0.87 18.96
C ARG A 251 -0.76 -0.93 20.43
N LYS A 252 -1.24 0.18 20.98
CA LYS A 252 -1.72 0.29 22.38
C LYS A 252 -3.02 1.09 22.43
N PRO A 253 -4.16 0.47 22.10
CA PRO A 253 -5.44 1.18 22.17
C PRO A 253 -5.75 1.51 23.63
N PRO A 254 -6.25 2.72 23.93
CA PRO A 254 -6.80 3.01 25.24
C PRO A 254 -7.98 2.09 25.56
N SER A 255 -8.26 1.87 26.84
CA SER A 255 -9.39 1.03 27.30
C SER A 255 -10.76 1.72 27.22
N ARG A 256 -10.81 2.96 26.75
CA ARG A 256 -12.03 3.79 26.70
C ARG A 256 -12.23 4.37 25.32
N LYS A 257 -13.49 4.65 25.00
CA LYS A 257 -13.87 5.38 23.79
C LYS A 257 -13.23 6.76 23.73
N LEU A 258 -13.01 7.20 22.50
CA LEU A 258 -12.39 8.46 22.15
C LEU A 258 -13.45 9.53 21.91
N LEU A 259 -13.12 10.74 22.34
CA LEU A 259 -13.93 11.94 22.15
C LEU A 259 -13.03 13.08 21.66
N ILE A 260 -13.56 13.90 20.77
CA ILE A 260 -12.89 15.09 20.22
C ILE A 260 -13.24 16.29 21.08
N GLU A 261 -12.24 17.03 21.54
CA GLU A 261 -12.43 18.14 22.47
C GLU A 261 -13.22 19.30 21.82
N ARG A 262 -14.40 19.64 22.38
CA ARG A 262 -15.27 20.70 21.84
C ARG A 262 -14.66 22.09 21.87
N GLY A 263 -13.81 22.36 22.86
CA GLY A 263 -13.14 23.65 23.02
C GLY A 263 -14.01 24.73 23.66
N CYS A 264 -13.34 25.75 24.16
CA CYS A 264 -13.94 27.00 24.64
C CYS A 264 -13.87 28.09 23.56
N VAL A 265 -14.70 29.13 23.69
CA VAL A 265 -14.59 30.34 22.85
C VAL A 265 -13.30 31.09 23.17
N GLU A 266 -12.94 31.15 24.45
CA GLU A 266 -11.63 31.60 24.92
C GLU A 266 -10.50 30.62 24.53
N PRO A 267 -9.23 31.07 24.52
CA PRO A 267 -8.12 30.29 23.92
C PRO A 267 -7.70 29.05 24.71
N ALA A 268 -8.14 28.88 25.96
CA ALA A 268 -7.74 27.75 26.79
C ALA A 268 -8.83 27.34 27.78
N PHE A 269 -8.78 26.08 28.19
CA PHE A 269 -9.58 25.57 29.29
C PHE A 269 -9.04 26.01 30.65
N TYR A 270 -9.94 26.18 31.60
CA TYR A 270 -9.62 26.28 33.01
C TYR A 270 -9.76 24.90 33.66
N ARG A 271 -8.98 24.65 34.71
CA ARG A 271 -9.06 23.42 35.48
C ARG A 271 -9.60 23.75 36.87
N ASP A 272 -10.68 23.10 37.27
CA ASP A 272 -11.22 23.30 38.61
C ASP A 272 -10.26 22.71 39.64
N PRO A 273 -9.74 23.50 40.61
CA PRO A 273 -8.82 23.00 41.62
C PRO A 273 -9.46 21.95 42.53
N LYS A 274 -10.80 21.93 42.69
CA LYS A 274 -11.49 20.98 43.57
C LYS A 274 -11.73 19.63 42.89
N THR A 275 -12.22 19.63 41.65
CA THR A 275 -12.62 18.40 40.93
C THR A 275 -11.62 17.95 39.87
N GLY A 276 -10.68 18.81 39.48
CA GLY A 276 -9.74 18.58 38.39
C GLY A 276 -10.37 18.64 36.99
N LYS A 277 -11.68 18.89 36.86
CA LYS A 277 -12.39 18.93 35.58
C LYS A 277 -12.01 20.18 34.78
N LYS A 278 -11.96 20.03 33.45
CA LYS A 278 -11.80 21.15 32.52
C LYS A 278 -13.14 21.88 32.33
N PHE A 279 -13.13 23.20 32.26
CA PHE A 279 -14.31 24.03 32.00
C PHE A 279 -13.94 25.32 31.25
N CYS A 280 -14.95 25.94 30.63
CA CYS A 280 -14.88 27.26 30.02
C CYS A 280 -15.43 28.31 31.00
N ARG A 281 -14.82 29.50 31.09
CA ARG A 281 -15.35 30.62 31.88
C ARG A 281 -16.56 31.26 31.26
N SER A 282 -16.54 31.50 29.96
CA SER A 282 -17.63 32.22 29.27
C SER A 282 -18.55 31.25 28.54
N GLN A 283 -18.04 30.60 27.49
CA GLN A 283 -18.89 29.82 26.59
C GLN A 283 -18.15 28.63 25.98
N CYS A 284 -18.84 27.51 25.92
CA CYS A 284 -18.46 26.36 25.10
C CYS A 284 -18.63 26.68 23.62
N LYS A 285 -17.69 26.25 22.77
CA LYS A 285 -17.92 26.32 21.32
C LYS A 285 -19.14 25.47 20.95
N PRO A 286 -20.01 25.95 20.04
CA PRO A 286 -21.22 25.20 19.66
C PRO A 286 -20.88 23.88 18.97
N THR A 287 -19.73 23.79 18.30
CA THR A 287 -19.32 22.60 17.54
C THR A 287 -17.80 22.44 17.63
N ALA A 288 -17.35 21.21 17.91
CA ALA A 288 -15.95 20.82 17.78
C ALA A 288 -15.53 20.88 16.29
N LYS A 289 -14.27 21.14 15.97
CA LYS A 289 -13.82 21.29 14.58
C LYS A 289 -12.53 20.54 14.28
N CYS A 290 -12.47 19.95 13.09
CA CYS A 290 -11.25 19.46 12.44
C CYS A 290 -10.97 20.41 11.28
N TYR A 291 -9.95 21.26 11.42
CA TYR A 291 -9.78 22.46 10.59
C TYR A 291 -11.05 23.33 10.58
N ASP A 292 -11.69 23.52 9.42
CA ASP A 292 -12.96 24.21 9.25
C ASP A 292 -14.17 23.26 9.27
N HIS A 293 -13.97 21.96 9.47
CA HIS A 293 -15.02 20.94 9.41
C HIS A 293 -15.69 20.73 10.77
N PRO A 294 -17.03 20.87 10.87
CA PRO A 294 -17.76 20.58 12.09
C PRO A 294 -17.75 19.09 12.39
N VAL A 295 -17.30 18.71 13.58
CA VAL A 295 -17.34 17.33 14.06
C VAL A 295 -18.74 17.02 14.61
N PRO A 296 -19.39 15.93 14.18
CA PRO A 296 -20.68 15.50 14.73
C PRO A 296 -20.65 15.40 16.26
N ASN A 297 -21.74 15.81 16.90
CA ASN A 297 -21.84 15.82 18.37
C ASN A 297 -21.65 14.42 18.99
N GLU A 298 -21.91 13.36 18.23
CA GLU A 298 -21.72 11.98 18.69
C GLU A 298 -20.24 11.63 18.95
N TYR A 299 -19.29 12.28 18.27
CA TYR A 299 -17.86 12.08 18.46
C TYR A 299 -17.21 13.16 19.33
N ALA A 300 -17.96 14.19 19.71
CA ALA A 300 -17.44 15.34 20.43
C ALA A 300 -17.61 15.17 21.94
N SER A 301 -16.67 15.72 22.70
CA SER A 301 -16.77 15.83 24.14
C SER A 301 -17.89 16.78 24.54
N GLY A 302 -18.38 16.58 25.75
CA GLY A 302 -19.15 17.53 26.50
C GLY A 302 -18.34 18.77 26.84
N CYS A 303 -19.01 19.73 27.46
CA CYS A 303 -18.39 20.97 27.88
C CYS A 303 -19.14 21.60 29.06
N LEU A 304 -18.35 22.08 30.01
CA LEU A 304 -18.78 22.72 31.25
C LEU A 304 -18.49 24.22 31.17
N ILE A 305 -19.39 25.06 31.67
CA ILE A 305 -19.15 26.50 31.88
C ILE A 305 -19.18 26.84 33.37
N GLY A 306 -18.39 27.81 33.83
CA GLY A 306 -18.46 28.27 35.22
C GLY A 306 -17.26 29.08 35.68
N TYR A 307 -17.10 29.18 37.00
CA TYR A 307 -16.00 29.95 37.63
C TYR A 307 -15.04 29.06 38.45
N GLY A 308 -15.26 27.75 38.46
CA GLY A 308 -14.47 26.78 39.24
C GLY A 308 -15.00 26.56 40.66
N ASN A 309 -14.22 25.88 41.51
CA ASN A 309 -14.55 25.55 42.90
C ASN A 309 -15.85 24.72 43.06
N GLY A 310 -16.12 23.84 42.10
CA GLY A 310 -17.37 23.07 42.05
C GLY A 310 -18.59 23.83 41.50
N ASN A 311 -18.47 25.12 41.17
CA ASN A 311 -19.53 25.89 40.53
C ASN A 311 -19.38 25.87 39.00
N MET A 312 -19.79 24.76 38.40
CA MET A 312 -19.78 24.54 36.95
C MET A 312 -21.11 23.93 36.51
N ARG A 313 -21.60 24.41 35.37
CA ARG A 313 -22.82 23.93 34.72
C ARG A 313 -22.45 23.18 33.43
N GLU A 314 -23.05 22.02 33.23
CA GLU A 314 -22.97 21.29 31.97
C GLU A 314 -23.83 21.94 30.90
N VAL A 315 -23.20 22.26 29.76
CA VAL A 315 -23.86 22.83 28.58
C VAL A 315 -24.02 21.75 27.51
N TYR A 316 -22.99 20.93 27.32
CA TYR A 316 -22.99 19.81 26.40
C TYR A 316 -22.57 18.54 27.14
N LYS A 317 -23.24 17.43 26.85
CA LYS A 317 -22.86 16.09 27.32
C LYS A 317 -21.85 15.46 26.36
N ASP A 318 -21.07 14.52 26.88
CA ASP A 318 -20.25 13.65 26.06
C ASP A 318 -21.13 12.87 25.08
N GLY A 319 -20.72 12.81 23.80
CA GLY A 319 -21.27 11.87 22.85
C GLY A 319 -20.87 10.42 23.16
N PRO A 320 -21.44 9.43 22.44
CA PRO A 320 -21.00 8.03 22.53
C PRO A 320 -19.52 7.82 22.20
N GLY A 321 -18.89 8.71 21.41
CA GLY A 321 -17.50 8.58 21.00
C GLY A 321 -17.26 7.46 19.99
N PHE A 322 -16.00 7.17 19.73
CA PHE A 322 -15.56 6.13 18.80
C PHE A 322 -14.53 5.19 19.45
N GLU A 323 -14.39 3.98 18.91
CA GLU A 323 -13.54 2.95 19.47
C GLU A 323 -12.04 3.31 19.39
N PRO A 324 -11.21 2.80 20.31
CA PRO A 324 -9.77 3.05 20.36
C PRO A 324 -8.98 2.74 19.07
N ASN A 325 -9.48 1.85 18.23
CA ASN A 325 -8.90 1.45 16.95
C ASN A 325 -9.55 2.16 15.74
N GLU A 326 -10.54 3.01 15.99
CA GLU A 326 -11.19 3.81 14.95
C GLU A 326 -10.42 5.12 14.69
N TYR A 327 -10.54 5.60 13.46
CA TYR A 327 -9.98 6.85 12.97
C TYR A 327 -11.05 7.60 12.18
N VAL A 328 -11.32 8.86 12.55
CA VAL A 328 -12.33 9.66 11.86
C VAL A 328 -11.70 10.43 10.71
N ILE A 329 -12.18 10.24 9.48
CA ILE A 329 -11.67 10.92 8.30
C ILE A 329 -12.78 11.72 7.61
N PHE A 330 -12.55 13.02 7.44
CA PHE A 330 -13.41 13.87 6.62
C PHE A 330 -12.96 13.82 5.17
N VAL A 331 -13.88 13.45 4.27
CA VAL A 331 -13.62 13.39 2.83
C VAL A 331 -14.35 14.54 2.14
N GLY A 332 -13.60 15.48 1.58
CA GLY A 332 -14.09 16.68 0.91
C GLY A 332 -13.71 16.78 -0.56
N SER A 333 -14.32 17.74 -1.24
CA SER A 333 -13.95 18.14 -2.60
C SER A 333 -14.23 19.62 -2.78
N GLU A 334 -13.27 20.44 -2.39
CA GLU A 334 -13.31 21.90 -2.49
C GLU A 334 -12.13 22.42 -3.29
N ASN A 335 -12.39 23.42 -4.13
CA ASN A 335 -11.36 24.14 -4.88
C ASN A 335 -10.75 25.26 -4.01
N LYS A 336 -10.01 24.87 -2.97
CA LYS A 336 -9.29 25.77 -2.06
C LYS A 336 -7.89 25.25 -1.78
N HIS A 337 -7.05 26.11 -1.21
CA HIS A 337 -5.71 25.76 -0.74
C HIS A 337 -4.88 25.08 -1.83
N GLY A 338 -4.46 23.83 -1.62
CA GLY A 338 -3.61 23.09 -2.56
C GLY A 338 -4.19 22.99 -3.96
N CYS A 339 -5.52 23.00 -4.12
CA CYS A 339 -6.15 22.86 -5.43
C CYS A 339 -5.98 24.07 -6.36
N THR A 340 -5.55 25.23 -5.85
CA THR A 340 -5.35 26.43 -6.70
C THR A 340 -4.02 26.40 -7.47
N SER A 341 -3.13 25.45 -7.18
CA SER A 341 -1.83 25.30 -7.85
C SER A 341 -1.93 24.73 -9.28
N GLY A 342 -3.06 24.08 -9.61
CA GLY A 342 -3.29 23.41 -10.89
C GLY A 342 -2.68 22.01 -11.04
N THR A 343 -1.72 21.63 -10.18
CA THR A 343 -1.01 20.33 -10.22
C THR A 343 -1.41 19.38 -9.10
N THR A 344 -1.94 19.91 -7.99
CA THR A 344 -2.39 19.11 -6.85
C THR A 344 -3.65 18.32 -7.18
N LEU A 345 -3.64 17.01 -6.92
CA LEU A 345 -4.79 16.11 -7.09
C LEU A 345 -5.65 16.01 -5.83
N ALA A 346 -4.99 15.96 -4.68
CA ALA A 346 -5.61 15.97 -3.36
C ALA A 346 -4.61 16.53 -2.34
N TYR A 347 -5.08 16.83 -1.14
CA TYR A 347 -4.25 17.13 0.01
C TYR A 347 -4.92 16.62 1.29
N ALA A 348 -4.13 16.26 2.28
CA ALA A 348 -4.62 15.78 3.55
C ALA A 348 -3.69 16.10 4.73
N GLY A 349 -4.23 15.95 5.94
CA GLY A 349 -3.45 16.10 7.15
C GLY A 349 -4.21 15.74 8.42
N PRO A 350 -3.48 15.53 9.53
CA PRO A 350 -4.08 15.20 10.81
C PRO A 350 -4.69 16.46 11.44
N CYS A 351 -5.91 16.33 11.96
CA CYS A 351 -6.57 17.39 12.72
C CYS A 351 -6.36 17.22 14.22
N GLU A 352 -6.53 15.99 14.71
CA GLU A 352 -6.51 15.69 16.13
C GLU A 352 -5.60 14.52 16.44
N MET A 353 -4.94 14.68 17.58
CA MET A 353 -3.97 13.74 18.12
C MET A 353 -4.48 13.21 19.45
N HIS A 354 -4.36 11.91 19.69
CA HIS A 354 -4.70 11.35 20.98
C HIS A 354 -3.86 11.99 22.09
N PRO A 355 -4.46 12.49 23.18
CA PRO A 355 -3.78 13.37 24.13
C PRO A 355 -2.64 12.70 24.91
N THR A 356 -2.64 11.37 25.02
CA THR A 356 -1.61 10.65 25.81
C THR A 356 -0.69 9.77 24.99
N THR A 357 -1.13 9.33 23.80
CA THR A 357 -0.33 8.46 22.92
C THR A 357 0.21 9.21 21.71
N ASP A 358 -0.20 10.47 21.52
CA ASP A 358 0.09 11.29 20.35
C ASP A 358 -0.14 10.58 19.01
N ARG A 359 -1.02 9.56 18.96
CA ARG A 359 -1.43 8.93 17.70
C ARG A 359 -2.43 9.85 16.99
N PRO A 360 -2.33 10.08 15.68
CA PRO A 360 -3.41 10.71 14.91
C PRO A 360 -4.71 9.91 15.02
N ILE A 361 -5.79 10.56 15.43
CA ILE A 361 -7.12 9.95 15.62
C ILE A 361 -8.17 10.52 14.68
N MET A 362 -7.88 11.67 14.07
CA MET A 362 -8.78 12.31 13.12
C MET A 362 -7.98 13.15 12.13
N GLY A 363 -8.47 13.21 10.89
CA GLY A 363 -7.89 14.02 9.84
C GLY A 363 -8.90 14.36 8.77
N SER A 364 -8.41 15.03 7.74
CA SER A 364 -9.19 15.32 6.55
C SER A 364 -8.36 15.07 5.30
N ILE A 365 -9.05 14.62 4.25
CA ILE A 365 -8.57 14.55 2.87
C ILE A 365 -9.52 15.32 1.97
N ASN A 366 -8.97 16.16 1.10
CA ASN A 366 -9.71 16.92 0.11
C ASN A 366 -9.21 16.58 -1.29
N PHE A 367 -10.10 16.08 -2.14
CA PHE A 367 -9.80 15.87 -3.57
C PHE A 367 -10.10 17.14 -4.36
N CYS A 368 -9.23 17.51 -5.29
CA CYS A 368 -9.46 18.69 -6.11
C CYS A 368 -10.59 18.42 -7.12
N PRO A 369 -11.70 19.20 -7.11
CA PRO A 369 -12.89 18.86 -7.89
C PRO A 369 -12.63 18.64 -9.38
N GLN A 370 -11.79 19.50 -9.98
CA GLN A 370 -11.46 19.45 -11.41
C GLN A 370 -10.52 18.29 -11.79
N LYS A 371 -9.98 17.58 -10.81
CA LYS A 371 -9.02 16.47 -11.00
C LYS A 371 -9.62 15.12 -10.62
N MET A 372 -10.88 15.08 -10.18
CA MET A 372 -11.55 13.83 -9.87
C MET A 372 -11.82 13.03 -11.16
N GLU A 373 -11.31 11.81 -11.22
CA GLU A 373 -11.43 10.91 -12.36
C GLU A 373 -11.65 9.47 -11.88
N VAL A 374 -12.45 8.70 -12.61
CA VAL A 374 -12.80 7.30 -12.28
C VAL A 374 -12.45 6.33 -13.42
N GLU A 375 -11.91 6.85 -14.50
CA GLU A 375 -11.42 6.08 -15.64
C GLU A 375 -9.89 5.93 -15.57
N GLU A 376 -9.35 4.89 -16.19
CA GLU A 376 -7.91 4.70 -16.27
C GLU A 376 -7.28 5.62 -17.33
N PRO A 377 -6.07 6.15 -17.10
CA PRO A 377 -5.16 5.89 -15.98
C PRO A 377 -5.40 6.77 -14.73
N GLY A 378 -6.26 7.77 -14.81
CA GLY A 378 -6.48 8.75 -13.73
C GLY A 378 -6.97 8.13 -12.43
N LYS A 379 -7.82 7.10 -12.51
CA LYS A 379 -8.27 6.32 -11.34
C LYS A 379 -7.10 5.71 -10.58
N THR A 380 -6.17 5.03 -11.25
CA THR A 380 -4.99 4.46 -10.60
C THR A 380 -4.16 5.54 -9.90
N MET A 381 -3.97 6.69 -10.57
CA MET A 381 -3.23 7.82 -10.00
C MET A 381 -3.92 8.39 -8.75
N LEU A 382 -5.25 8.51 -8.77
CA LEU A 382 -6.04 9.02 -7.64
C LEU A 382 -6.11 8.04 -6.47
N ILE A 383 -6.10 6.72 -6.73
CA ILE A 383 -5.96 5.72 -5.64
C ILE A 383 -4.59 5.86 -4.99
N GLY A 384 -3.51 5.94 -5.76
CA GLY A 384 -2.15 6.14 -5.24
C GLY A 384 -2.01 7.44 -4.46
N THR A 385 -2.57 8.53 -5.00
CA THR A 385 -2.65 9.83 -4.32
C THR A 385 -3.44 9.72 -3.02
N ALA A 386 -4.61 9.08 -3.02
CA ALA A 386 -5.40 8.92 -1.80
C ALA A 386 -4.64 8.12 -0.73
N ILE A 387 -3.88 7.08 -1.11
CA ILE A 387 -3.04 6.33 -0.18
C ILE A 387 -1.94 7.23 0.41
N HIS A 388 -1.27 8.03 -0.41
CA HIS A 388 -0.26 9.01 0.00
C HIS A 388 -0.83 10.06 0.98
N GLU A 389 -1.94 10.69 0.61
CA GLU A 389 -2.58 11.72 1.41
C GLU A 389 -3.11 11.16 2.75
N LEU A 390 -3.67 9.94 2.74
CA LEU A 390 -4.05 9.27 3.99
C LEU A 390 -2.83 9.00 4.88
N ALA A 391 -1.64 8.74 4.31
CA ALA A 391 -0.42 8.62 5.11
C ALA A 391 -0.08 9.93 5.86
N HIS A 392 -0.23 11.08 5.19
CA HIS A 392 -0.12 12.39 5.84
C HIS A 392 -1.15 12.55 6.96
N ALA A 393 -2.42 12.22 6.69
CA ALA A 393 -3.48 12.26 7.71
C ALA A 393 -3.20 11.36 8.92
N MET A 394 -2.52 10.23 8.70
CA MET A 394 -2.11 9.30 9.77
C MET A 394 -0.73 9.62 10.36
N GLY A 395 -0.16 10.79 10.04
CA GLY A 395 0.94 11.40 10.78
C GLY A 395 2.30 11.40 10.08
N PHE A 396 2.39 10.98 8.81
CA PHE A 396 3.59 11.22 8.00
C PHE A 396 3.66 12.72 7.65
N THR A 397 4.00 13.58 8.59
CA THR A 397 4.14 15.02 8.34
C THR A 397 5.09 15.64 9.35
N ARG A 398 5.82 16.68 8.94
CA ARG A 398 6.86 17.34 9.75
C ARG A 398 6.42 17.66 11.17
N SER A 399 5.20 18.16 11.34
CA SER A 399 4.64 18.54 12.65
C SER A 399 4.46 17.36 13.62
N ASN A 400 4.43 16.14 13.09
CA ASN A 400 4.10 14.93 13.81
C ASN A 400 5.33 14.07 14.13
N PHE A 401 6.49 14.30 13.50
CA PHE A 401 7.70 13.53 13.79
C PHE A 401 8.15 13.70 15.25
N ALA A 402 7.97 14.89 15.82
CA ALA A 402 8.25 15.15 17.23
C ALA A 402 7.32 14.38 18.20
N LEU A 403 6.17 13.93 17.69
CA LEU A 403 5.15 13.21 18.45
C LEU A 403 5.32 11.69 18.41
N MET A 404 6.29 11.18 17.65
CA MET A 404 6.60 9.76 17.57
C MET A 404 7.05 9.20 18.92
N ARG A 405 6.81 7.89 19.10
CA ARG A 405 7.06 7.16 20.34
C ARG A 405 7.93 5.94 20.09
N GLU A 406 8.67 5.55 21.11
CA GLU A 406 9.37 4.28 21.14
C GLU A 406 8.36 3.11 21.16
N PRO A 407 8.78 1.87 20.85
CA PRO A 407 7.91 0.69 20.89
C PRO A 407 7.23 0.46 22.25
N ASP A 408 7.87 0.89 23.35
CA ASP A 408 7.31 0.82 24.70
C ASP A 408 6.25 1.92 24.98
N GLY A 409 6.06 2.86 24.06
CA GLY A 409 5.12 3.97 24.16
C GLY A 409 5.69 5.22 24.81
N LYS A 410 6.97 5.27 25.18
CA LYS A 410 7.60 6.51 25.66
C LYS A 410 7.78 7.50 24.51
N PRO A 411 7.61 8.82 24.74
CA PRO A 411 7.96 9.83 23.74
C PRO A 411 9.41 9.73 23.28
N ARG A 412 9.66 9.71 21.96
CA ARG A 412 11.03 9.83 21.41
C ARG A 412 11.61 11.22 21.67
N THR A 413 10.75 12.24 21.55
CA THR A 413 11.09 13.63 21.84
C THR A 413 10.77 13.97 23.29
N PRO A 414 11.72 14.54 24.06
CA PRO A 414 11.48 15.05 25.40
C PRO A 414 10.28 16.00 25.45
N ARG A 415 9.50 15.92 26.52
CA ARG A 415 8.29 16.72 26.71
C ARG A 415 8.52 17.79 27.75
N ASP A 416 7.98 18.97 27.49
CA ASP A 416 7.93 20.04 28.50
C ASP A 416 7.09 19.55 29.70
N PRO A 417 7.61 19.60 30.93
CA PRO A 417 6.91 19.05 32.11
C PRO A 417 5.59 19.76 32.44
N LYS A 418 5.41 21.03 32.03
CA LYS A 418 4.21 21.81 32.31
C LYS A 418 3.11 21.52 31.30
N THR A 419 3.47 21.34 30.03
CA THR A 419 2.49 21.20 28.93
C THR A 419 2.32 19.75 28.48
N GLY A 420 3.30 18.87 28.72
CA GLY A 420 3.34 17.50 28.20
C GLY A 420 3.59 17.42 26.68
N ARG A 421 3.90 18.54 26.02
CA ARG A 421 4.10 18.63 24.56
C ARG A 421 5.59 18.72 24.19
N PRO A 422 5.98 18.40 22.94
CA PRO A 422 7.34 18.63 22.46
C PRO A 422 7.70 20.12 22.44
N PRO A 423 9.00 20.47 22.42
CA PRO A 423 9.45 21.85 22.32
C PRO A 423 9.07 22.48 20.97
N LEU A 424 8.70 23.76 21.00
CA LEU A 424 8.43 24.56 19.81
C LEU A 424 9.70 25.30 19.36
N ASN A 425 9.94 25.36 18.06
CA ASN A 425 10.98 26.21 17.48
C ASN A 425 10.50 27.68 17.36
N ARG A 426 11.36 28.56 16.81
CA ARG A 426 11.03 29.98 16.56
C ARG A 426 9.83 30.19 15.62
N GLU A 427 9.50 29.20 14.81
CA GLU A 427 8.36 29.20 13.88
C GLU A 427 7.10 28.59 14.51
N HIS A 428 7.10 28.33 15.83
CA HIS A 428 6.01 27.68 16.56
C HIS A 428 5.66 26.27 16.03
N GLN A 429 6.68 25.54 15.56
CA GLN A 429 6.55 24.15 15.13
C GLN A 429 7.28 23.21 16.10
N TYR A 430 6.73 22.02 16.32
CA TYR A 430 7.41 21.01 17.13
C TYR A 430 8.70 20.57 16.45
N THR A 431 9.78 20.48 17.24
CA THR A 431 11.07 19.97 16.76
C THR A 431 11.28 18.55 17.25
N ALA A 432 11.49 17.62 16.31
CA ALA A 432 11.80 16.24 16.65
C ALA A 432 13.19 16.12 17.28
N ASN A 433 13.37 15.16 18.18
CA ASN A 433 14.69 14.85 18.73
C ASN A 433 15.60 14.23 17.65
N GLU A 434 16.92 14.40 17.82
CA GLU A 434 17.94 13.88 16.89
C GLU A 434 17.93 12.36 16.76
N ASN A 435 17.32 11.61 17.70
CA ASN A 435 17.09 10.17 17.55
C ASN A 435 15.95 9.81 16.58
N THR A 436 15.18 10.80 16.11
CA THR A 436 14.11 10.62 15.14
C THR A 436 14.48 11.26 13.81
N VAL A 437 14.81 12.55 13.84
CA VAL A 437 15.19 13.33 12.67
C VAL A 437 16.45 14.10 13.01
N LYS A 438 17.51 13.89 12.23
CA LYS A 438 18.83 14.48 12.45
C LYS A 438 19.28 15.27 11.24
N ARG A 439 20.01 16.36 11.46
CA ARG A 439 20.75 17.04 10.39
C ARG A 439 22.06 16.28 10.13
N ILE A 440 22.29 15.87 8.90
CA ILE A 440 23.48 15.14 8.47
C ILE A 440 24.19 15.95 7.39
N ASP A 441 25.46 16.27 7.63
CA ASP A 441 26.32 16.98 6.67
C ASP A 441 27.11 15.97 5.85
N ARG A 442 26.97 16.03 4.53
CA ARG A 442 27.65 15.09 3.61
C ARG A 442 28.58 15.83 2.64
N PRO A 443 29.78 15.28 2.37
CA PRO A 443 30.61 15.73 1.26
C PRO A 443 29.85 15.55 -0.06
N TRP A 444 29.86 16.58 -0.89
CA TRP A 444 29.07 16.62 -2.12
C TRP A 444 29.95 17.05 -3.29
N VAL A 445 30.01 16.20 -4.31
CA VAL A 445 30.79 16.46 -5.54
C VAL A 445 29.81 16.75 -6.68
N SER A 446 30.03 17.80 -7.44
CA SER A 446 29.26 18.08 -8.66
C SER A 446 30.21 18.48 -9.80
N ALA A 447 29.64 18.73 -10.98
CA ALA A 447 30.39 19.31 -12.09
C ALA A 447 31.01 20.69 -11.75
N ALA A 448 30.48 21.40 -10.73
CA ALA A 448 30.94 22.71 -10.31
C ALA A 448 32.02 22.66 -9.20
N GLY A 449 32.36 21.47 -8.67
CA GLY A 449 33.36 21.30 -7.61
C GLY A 449 32.84 20.50 -6.41
N SER A 450 33.55 20.60 -5.28
CA SER A 450 33.24 19.89 -4.03
C SER A 450 32.82 20.86 -2.93
N PHE A 451 31.74 20.54 -2.23
CA PHE A 451 31.19 21.33 -1.13
C PHE A 451 30.45 20.43 -0.13
N THR A 452 30.07 20.95 1.03
CA THR A 452 29.24 20.22 2.00
C THR A 452 27.78 20.52 1.75
N LYS A 453 26.93 19.49 1.71
CA LYS A 453 25.47 19.63 1.65
C LYS A 453 24.84 19.00 2.90
N SER A 454 23.96 19.74 3.54
CA SER A 454 23.22 19.28 4.73
C SER A 454 21.86 18.72 4.34
N PHE A 455 21.50 17.58 4.93
CA PHE A 455 20.19 16.95 4.77
C PHE A 455 19.52 16.81 6.14
N MET A 456 18.21 16.98 6.21
CA MET A 456 17.44 16.46 7.33
C MET A 456 17.11 15.01 7.00
N SER A 457 17.38 14.08 7.91
CA SER A 457 17.24 12.65 7.62
C SER A 457 16.53 11.94 8.77
N PHE A 458 15.67 10.98 8.45
CA PHE A 458 15.17 10.02 9.41
C PHE A 458 16.28 9.07 9.82
N VAL A 459 16.44 8.89 11.13
CA VAL A 459 17.48 8.02 11.72
C VAL A 459 16.87 6.95 12.64
N THR A 460 15.56 6.71 12.50
CA THR A 460 14.85 5.73 13.33
C THR A 460 15.19 4.30 12.92
N PRO A 461 15.10 3.33 13.86
CA PRO A 461 15.65 1.99 13.66
C PRO A 461 15.09 1.23 12.46
N ALA A 462 13.76 1.13 12.32
CA ALA A 462 13.15 0.36 11.23
C ALA A 462 13.40 1.01 9.86
N ILE A 463 13.34 2.35 9.77
CA ILE A 463 13.66 3.08 8.54
C ILE A 463 15.10 2.81 8.11
N LEU A 464 16.05 2.91 9.04
CA LEU A 464 17.46 2.62 8.76
C LEU A 464 17.68 1.16 8.35
N GLU A 465 17.04 0.21 9.03
CA GLU A 465 17.14 -1.21 8.70
C GLU A 465 16.65 -1.49 7.28
N GLU A 466 15.46 -1.04 6.91
CA GLU A 466 14.89 -1.24 5.58
C GLU A 466 15.71 -0.48 4.51
N GLY A 467 16.19 0.73 4.82
CA GLY A 467 17.08 1.48 3.93
C GLY A 467 18.40 0.75 3.67
N ARG A 468 19.10 0.31 4.72
CA ARG A 468 20.37 -0.42 4.62
C ARG A 468 20.23 -1.68 3.79
N LYS A 469 19.15 -2.42 4.03
CA LYS A 469 18.82 -3.65 3.30
C LYS A 469 18.49 -3.38 1.83
N HIS A 470 17.68 -2.35 1.55
CA HIS A 470 17.26 -2.02 0.19
C HIS A 470 18.43 -1.55 -0.68
N TYR A 471 19.22 -0.58 -0.19
CA TYR A 471 20.34 -0.02 -0.94
C TYR A 471 21.59 -0.91 -0.92
N ASN A 472 21.62 -1.98 -0.10
CA ASN A 472 22.83 -2.75 0.21
C ASN A 472 23.97 -1.85 0.73
N CYS A 473 23.64 -0.98 1.68
CA CYS A 473 24.58 -0.04 2.29
C CYS A 473 24.55 -0.17 3.80
N ARG A 474 25.53 -0.85 4.41
CA ARG A 474 25.58 -1.04 5.87
C ARG A 474 25.85 0.26 6.64
N GLU A 475 26.55 1.20 6.02
CA GLU A 475 26.98 2.46 6.62
C GLU A 475 25.92 3.56 6.54
N LEU A 476 24.75 3.27 5.96
CA LEU A 476 23.69 4.26 5.82
C LEU A 476 23.33 4.86 7.18
N ASP A 477 23.43 6.19 7.26
CA ASP A 477 23.35 6.99 8.48
C ASP A 477 22.00 7.70 8.67
N GLY A 478 21.19 7.76 7.61
CA GLY A 478 19.84 8.30 7.59
C GLY A 478 19.19 8.15 6.23
N ILE A 479 17.85 8.20 6.21
CA ILE A 479 17.07 8.34 4.98
C ILE A 479 16.65 9.80 4.86
N ASP A 480 17.06 10.45 3.79
CA ASP A 480 16.89 11.89 3.62
C ASP A 480 15.42 12.27 3.45
N ILE A 481 15.06 13.42 4.02
CA ILE A 481 13.76 14.06 3.92
C ILE A 481 13.86 15.13 2.84
N GLU A 482 12.83 15.21 2.00
CA GLU A 482 12.72 16.12 0.87
C GLU A 482 13.05 17.56 1.28
N ASN A 483 14.01 18.16 0.57
CA ASN A 483 14.55 19.47 0.88
C ASN A 483 14.14 20.54 -0.16
N GLU A 484 13.40 20.19 -1.20
CA GLU A 484 12.94 21.08 -2.27
C GLU A 484 11.39 21.18 -2.34
N GLY A 485 10.84 21.94 -3.31
CA GLY A 485 9.39 22.03 -3.57
C GLY A 485 8.56 22.97 -2.68
N GLY A 486 9.17 23.64 -1.69
CA GLY A 486 8.51 24.64 -0.83
C GLY A 486 7.72 24.04 0.34
N ALA A 487 6.93 24.86 1.06
CA ALA A 487 6.36 24.49 2.37
C ALA A 487 5.37 23.30 2.36
N GLY A 488 4.78 22.96 1.20
CA GLY A 488 3.88 21.80 1.05
C GLY A 488 4.59 20.50 0.69
N THR A 489 5.88 20.56 0.33
CA THR A 489 6.66 19.41 -0.16
C THR A 489 7.86 19.15 0.76
N GLN A 490 8.59 20.20 1.12
CA GLN A 490 9.75 20.13 1.99
C GLN A 490 9.39 19.64 3.39
N GLY A 491 10.16 18.67 3.90
CA GLY A 491 10.09 18.25 5.30
C GLY A 491 9.00 17.24 5.64
N SER A 492 8.09 16.91 4.71
CA SER A 492 7.00 15.95 4.93
C SER A 492 7.03 14.77 3.94
N HIS A 493 8.11 14.61 3.19
CA HIS A 493 8.30 13.55 2.20
C HIS A 493 9.70 12.96 2.31
N PHE A 494 9.90 11.75 1.78
CA PHE A 494 11.25 11.26 1.52
C PHE A 494 11.87 11.99 0.33
N GLU A 495 13.20 12.16 0.39
CA GLU A 495 14.00 12.79 -0.67
C GLU A 495 13.85 12.04 -1.99
N LYS A 496 13.17 12.67 -2.95
CA LYS A 496 12.81 12.02 -4.21
C LYS A 496 14.02 11.48 -4.97
N ARG A 497 15.17 12.12 -4.92
CA ARG A 497 16.42 11.63 -5.55
C ARG A 497 16.76 10.21 -5.10
N THR A 498 16.54 9.89 -3.82
CA THR A 498 16.90 8.60 -3.25
C THR A 498 15.78 7.58 -3.36
N VAL A 499 14.53 8.03 -3.33
CA VAL A 499 13.38 7.13 -3.26
C VAL A 499 12.63 6.90 -4.58
N GLY A 500 12.78 7.81 -5.55
CA GLY A 500 12.21 7.65 -6.88
C GLY A 500 10.68 7.65 -6.88
N ASP A 501 10.09 6.49 -7.12
CA ASP A 501 8.65 6.23 -7.26
C ASP A 501 7.97 5.75 -5.96
N GLU A 502 8.66 5.85 -4.83
CA GLU A 502 8.11 5.53 -3.51
C GLU A 502 6.90 6.41 -3.17
N THR A 503 5.91 5.83 -2.49
CA THR A 503 4.63 6.49 -2.20
C THR A 503 4.77 7.82 -1.49
N MET A 504 5.69 7.97 -0.54
CA MET A 504 5.89 9.22 0.21
C MET A 504 7.04 10.08 -0.36
N ALA A 505 7.39 9.91 -1.64
CA ALA A 505 8.25 10.87 -2.35
C ALA A 505 7.51 12.19 -2.64
N GLY A 506 8.22 13.33 -2.65
CA GLY A 506 7.61 14.67 -2.76
C GLY A 506 6.92 15.02 -4.08
N VAL A 507 7.08 14.19 -5.12
CA VAL A 507 6.36 14.31 -6.39
C VAL A 507 5.99 12.91 -6.86
N THR A 508 4.71 12.61 -6.96
CA THR A 508 4.19 11.29 -7.34
C THR A 508 4.00 11.19 -8.86
N GLY A 509 4.34 10.03 -9.43
CA GLY A 509 4.04 9.69 -10.82
C GLY A 509 2.65 9.07 -10.98
N VAL A 510 2.35 8.53 -12.17
CA VAL A 510 1.07 7.86 -12.46
C VAL A 510 0.81 6.65 -11.54
N LYS A 511 1.88 5.94 -11.14
CA LYS A 511 1.83 4.89 -10.12
C LYS A 511 2.94 5.10 -9.10
N THR A 512 2.57 5.06 -7.83
CA THR A 512 3.51 5.01 -6.71
C THR A 512 3.72 3.58 -6.22
N VAL A 513 4.83 3.34 -5.54
CA VAL A 513 5.18 2.07 -4.91
C VAL A 513 5.07 2.24 -3.41
N LEU A 514 4.18 1.49 -2.75
CA LEU A 514 4.20 1.48 -1.28
C LEU A 514 5.26 0.52 -0.81
N SER A 515 6.43 1.05 -0.50
CA SER A 515 7.58 0.23 -0.13
C SER A 515 7.58 -0.11 1.36
N ARG A 516 8.48 -1.03 1.74
CA ARG A 516 8.80 -1.30 3.13
C ARG A 516 9.34 -0.08 3.88
N LEU A 517 9.84 0.94 3.18
CA LEU A 517 10.34 2.18 3.76
C LEU A 517 9.21 3.02 4.38
N THR A 518 8.12 3.26 3.65
CA THR A 518 6.94 3.94 4.21
C THR A 518 6.33 3.15 5.36
N LEU A 519 6.25 1.83 5.25
CA LEU A 519 5.76 0.99 6.33
C LEU A 519 6.67 1.06 7.58
N ALA A 520 7.99 1.16 7.39
CA ALA A 520 8.95 1.37 8.46
C ALA A 520 8.75 2.69 9.21
N PHE A 521 8.35 3.76 8.52
CA PHE A 521 7.93 4.98 9.20
C PHE A 521 6.75 4.71 10.15
N PHE A 522 5.71 4.01 9.69
CA PHE A 522 4.55 3.70 10.53
C PHE A 522 4.93 2.80 11.72
N THR A 523 5.87 1.87 11.55
CA THR A 523 6.43 1.07 12.64
C THR A 523 7.17 1.92 13.68
N ASP A 524 8.07 2.80 13.21
CA ASP A 524 8.90 3.66 14.05
C ASP A 524 8.13 4.80 14.71
N SER A 525 6.97 5.15 14.17
CA SER A 525 6.05 6.13 14.77
C SER A 525 5.63 5.75 16.19
N GLY A 526 5.63 4.45 16.49
CA GLY A 526 5.17 3.91 17.77
C GLY A 526 3.65 3.88 17.92
N TRP A 527 2.89 4.38 16.93
CA TRP A 527 1.43 4.44 16.98
C TRP A 527 0.76 3.16 16.47
N TRP A 528 1.42 2.46 15.54
CA TRP A 528 0.84 1.38 14.76
C TRP A 528 1.67 0.09 14.83
N ASP A 529 0.99 -1.04 14.81
CA ASP A 529 1.52 -2.29 14.32
C ASP A 529 1.22 -2.37 12.81
N VAL A 530 2.21 -2.81 12.04
CA VAL A 530 2.20 -2.68 10.58
C VAL A 530 2.34 -4.06 9.93
N ASP A 531 1.42 -4.38 9.03
CA ASP A 531 1.51 -5.55 8.17
C ASP A 531 2.41 -5.25 6.97
N TYR A 532 3.65 -5.73 7.00
CA TYR A 532 4.59 -5.55 5.91
C TYR A 532 4.32 -6.43 4.68
N SER A 533 3.36 -7.37 4.73
CA SER A 533 3.01 -8.22 3.59
C SER A 533 2.37 -7.45 2.44
N VAL A 534 1.84 -6.24 2.73
CA VAL A 534 1.25 -5.34 1.74
C VAL A 534 2.30 -4.54 0.96
N ALA A 535 3.57 -4.57 1.38
CA ALA A 535 4.63 -3.81 0.73
C ALA A 535 4.86 -4.30 -0.70
N GLU A 536 4.85 -3.37 -1.64
CA GLU A 536 5.21 -3.63 -3.02
C GLU A 536 6.74 -3.71 -3.18
N PRO A 537 7.25 -4.50 -4.14
CA PRO A 537 8.66 -4.47 -4.50
C PRO A 537 9.07 -3.07 -4.96
N TRP A 538 9.93 -2.44 -4.18
CA TRP A 538 10.61 -1.20 -4.54
C TRP A 538 11.95 -1.55 -5.17
N LEU A 539 12.18 -1.11 -6.41
CA LEU A 539 13.36 -1.46 -7.21
C LEU A 539 14.30 -0.27 -7.40
N TYR A 540 13.78 0.95 -7.38
CA TYR A 540 14.58 2.15 -7.54
C TYR A 540 15.66 2.22 -6.44
N GLY A 541 16.93 2.33 -6.83
CA GLY A 541 18.05 2.36 -5.88
C GLY A 541 18.45 1.00 -5.28
N LYS A 542 17.72 -0.09 -5.56
CA LYS A 542 17.95 -1.38 -4.92
C LYS A 542 19.36 -1.90 -5.23
N ASN A 543 20.11 -2.26 -4.19
CA ASN A 543 21.49 -2.75 -4.26
C ASN A 543 22.51 -1.80 -4.93
N LEU A 544 22.19 -0.51 -5.12
CA LEU A 544 23.12 0.44 -5.77
C LEU A 544 24.22 0.99 -4.83
N GLY A 545 24.24 0.56 -3.57
CA GLY A 545 25.30 0.82 -2.61
C GLY A 545 25.27 2.22 -1.98
N CYS A 546 26.22 2.47 -1.08
CA CYS A 546 26.26 3.70 -0.28
C CYS A 546 26.46 4.97 -1.11
N THR A 547 27.24 4.91 -2.19
CA THR A 547 27.46 6.07 -3.06
C THR A 547 26.17 6.58 -3.68
N PHE A 548 25.26 5.69 -4.09
CA PHE A 548 23.96 6.09 -4.65
C PHE A 548 23.14 6.89 -3.65
N VAL A 549 22.98 6.35 -2.44
CA VAL A 549 22.07 6.92 -1.43
C VAL A 549 22.68 8.10 -0.67
N MET A 550 23.97 8.06 -0.35
CA MET A 550 24.61 9.08 0.50
C MET A 550 25.38 10.17 -0.27
N GLN A 551 25.74 9.95 -1.54
CA GLN A 551 26.50 10.93 -2.33
C GLN A 551 25.66 11.51 -3.48
N SER A 552 26.28 12.40 -4.26
CA SER A 552 25.64 13.03 -5.40
C SER A 552 25.47 12.05 -6.57
N CYS A 553 24.48 12.33 -7.44
CA CYS A 553 24.31 11.60 -8.70
C CYS A 553 25.61 11.64 -9.54
N TYR A 554 26.33 12.75 -9.51
CA TYR A 554 27.60 12.90 -10.21
C TYR A 554 28.68 11.96 -9.67
N ALA A 555 28.84 11.87 -8.35
CA ALA A 555 29.80 10.96 -7.72
C ALA A 555 29.46 9.49 -8.02
N TYR A 556 28.18 9.13 -7.94
CA TYR A 556 27.70 7.80 -8.32
C TYR A 556 27.99 7.46 -9.79
N MET A 557 27.70 8.37 -10.72
CA MET A 557 28.01 8.17 -12.14
C MET A 557 29.53 8.04 -12.39
N GLN A 558 30.36 8.79 -11.68
CA GLN A 558 31.81 8.63 -11.80
C GLN A 558 32.29 7.26 -11.33
N GLN A 559 31.72 6.73 -10.24
CA GLN A 559 32.04 5.39 -9.77
C GLN A 559 31.63 4.33 -10.80
N MET A 560 30.43 4.46 -11.38
CA MET A 560 29.92 3.52 -12.40
C MET A 560 30.74 3.55 -13.69
N LYS A 561 31.42 4.66 -14.02
CA LYS A 561 32.35 4.71 -15.16
C LYS A 561 33.68 4.01 -14.90
N ARG A 562 34.04 3.75 -13.63
CA ARG A 562 35.31 3.16 -13.22
C ARG A 562 35.21 1.66 -12.92
N ALA A 563 34.00 1.19 -12.58
CA ALA A 563 33.66 -0.22 -12.43
C ALA A 563 33.40 -0.84 -13.79
#